data_AF-A0A7C9HM90-F1
#
_entry.id   AF-A0A7C9HM90-F1
#
_cell.length_a   1.000
_cell.length_b   1.000
_cell.length_c   1.000
_cell.angle_alpha   90.00
_cell.angle_beta   90.00
_cell.angle_gamma   90.00
#
_symmetry.space_group_name_H-M   'P 1'
#
loop_
_entity.id
_entity.type
_entity.pdbx_description
1 polymer ?
#
loop_
_entity_poly.entity_id
_entity_poly.type
_entity_poly.pdbx_seq_one_letter_code
_entity_poly.pdbx_strand_id
1 'polypeptide(L)'
;MSRLDKPQWHGAQLNEMQGPSSLGMAVSGGAVAFSASIINPNVYVGFWTSLAFQVHVGFQFLSVAFGIVFFLCRLRNNDVISLIDQARREGLPAADLDRLETQSRRFSDISRYTIYAQILLLCVGAVSFLWLMLLHFHRALYP
;
A
#
# COMPACT_ATOMS: atom_id res chain seq x y z
N MET A 1 25.63 -32.87 6.44
CA MET A 1 25.44 -31.41 6.44
C MET A 1 24.64 -31.02 5.20
N SER A 2 23.31 -31.14 5.26
CA SER A 2 22.44 -30.61 4.20
C SER A 2 22.37 -29.10 4.39
N ARG A 3 22.69 -28.33 3.34
CA ARG A 3 22.32 -26.92 3.26
C ARG A 3 20.80 -26.88 3.29
N LEU A 4 20.23 -26.50 4.42
CA LEU A 4 18.87 -26.02 4.50
C LEU A 4 18.82 -24.75 3.65
N ASP A 5 18.37 -24.90 2.41
CA ASP A 5 18.02 -23.79 1.54
C ASP A 5 17.00 -22.93 2.28
N LYS A 6 17.49 -21.82 2.83
CA LYS A 6 16.66 -20.87 3.56
C LYS A 6 15.59 -20.37 2.59
N PRO A 7 14.33 -20.21 3.03
CA PRO A 7 13.30 -19.50 2.28
C PRO A 7 13.63 -17.99 2.30
N GLN A 8 14.75 -17.59 1.69
CA GLN A 8 15.21 -16.20 1.56
C GLN A 8 14.42 -15.42 0.50
N TRP A 9 13.77 -16.12 -0.43
CA TRP A 9 13.18 -15.52 -1.62
C TRP A 9 11.94 -14.65 -1.35
N HIS A 10 11.12 -14.99 -0.34
CA HIS A 10 9.88 -14.25 -0.07
C HIS A 10 10.08 -12.94 0.70
N GLY A 11 11.06 -12.90 1.63
CA GLY A 11 11.36 -11.71 2.41
C GLY A 11 12.07 -10.61 1.60
N ALA A 12 12.94 -11.00 0.66
CA ALA A 12 13.69 -10.07 -0.18
C ALA A 12 12.77 -9.25 -1.11
N GLN A 13 11.83 -9.91 -1.79
CA GLN A 13 10.86 -9.22 -2.66
C GLN A 13 9.98 -8.24 -1.88
N LEU A 14 9.54 -8.59 -0.66
CA LEU A 14 8.75 -7.70 0.19
C LEU A 14 9.58 -6.52 0.73
N ASN A 15 10.89 -6.70 0.95
CA ASN A 15 11.80 -5.60 1.30
C ASN A 15 11.92 -4.60 0.15
N GLU A 16 12.06 -5.08 -1.09
CA GLU A 16 12.14 -4.21 -2.27
C GLU A 16 10.87 -3.39 -2.49
N MET A 17 9.70 -3.95 -2.15
CA MET A 17 8.41 -3.28 -2.28
C MET A 17 8.13 -2.19 -1.22
N GLN A 18 8.98 -2.05 -0.20
CA GLN A 18 8.81 -1.04 0.83
C GLN A 18 9.04 0.39 0.30
N GLY A 19 10.02 0.57 -0.60
CA GLY A 19 10.27 1.86 -1.25
C GLY A 19 9.11 2.31 -2.15
N PRO A 20 8.63 1.46 -3.06
CA PRO A 20 7.44 1.75 -3.87
C PRO A 20 6.19 2.03 -3.03
N SER A 21 5.96 1.30 -1.93
CA SER A 21 4.80 1.54 -1.05
C SER A 21 4.86 2.92 -0.38
N SER A 22 6.02 3.32 0.15
CA SER A 22 6.19 4.64 0.78
C SER A 22 6.07 5.79 -0.22
N LEU A 23 6.67 5.62 -1.41
CA LEU A 23 6.51 6.55 -2.52
C LEU A 23 5.03 6.67 -2.92
N GLY A 24 4.32 5.53 -3.02
CA GLY A 24 2.90 5.51 -3.35
C GLY A 24 2.06 6.31 -2.36
N MET A 25 2.30 6.15 -1.06
CA MET A 25 1.60 6.95 -0.03
C MET A 25 1.90 8.45 -0.15
N ALA A 26 3.16 8.83 -0.40
CA ALA A 26 3.54 10.23 -0.56
C ALA A 26 2.87 10.86 -1.80
N VAL A 27 2.86 10.13 -2.92
CA VAL A 27 2.20 10.56 -4.17
C VAL A 27 0.69 10.67 -3.96
N SER A 28 0.05 9.71 -3.28
CA SER A 28 -1.37 9.79 -2.93
C SER A 28 -1.70 11.04 -2.12
N GLY A 29 -0.88 11.37 -1.10
CA GLY A 29 -1.05 12.58 -0.30
C GLY A 29 -0.89 13.86 -1.13
N GLY A 30 0.13 13.92 -1.98
CA GLY A 30 0.37 15.06 -2.87
C GLY A 30 -0.77 15.27 -3.88
N ALA A 31 -1.28 14.19 -4.48
CA ALA A 31 -2.38 14.25 -5.43
C ALA A 31 -3.69 14.76 -4.79
N VAL A 32 -3.99 14.33 -3.56
CA VAL A 32 -5.16 14.82 -2.81
C VAL A 32 -4.99 16.29 -2.43
N ALA A 33 -3.81 16.68 -1.92
CA ALA A 33 -3.54 18.07 -1.55
C ALA A 33 -3.64 19.01 -2.76
N PHE A 34 -3.09 18.59 -3.91
CA PHE A 34 -3.22 19.34 -5.16
C PHE A 34 -4.70 19.44 -5.58
N SER A 35 -5.43 18.32 -5.62
CA SER A 35 -6.84 18.31 -5.98
C SER A 35 -7.71 19.19 -5.06
N ALA A 36 -7.39 19.24 -3.76
CA ALA A 36 -8.07 20.13 -2.81
C ALA A 36 -7.74 21.60 -3.07
N SER A 37 -6.52 21.93 -3.49
CA SER A 37 -6.08 23.31 -3.77
C SER A 37 -6.78 23.95 -4.98
N ILE A 38 -7.14 23.14 -5.99
CA ILE A 38 -7.81 23.61 -7.20
C ILE A 38 -9.33 23.69 -7.07
N ILE A 39 -9.91 23.06 -6.05
CA ILE A 39 -11.34 23.13 -5.78
C ILE A 39 -11.62 24.38 -4.94
N ASN A 40 -12.11 25.42 -5.61
CA ASN A 40 -12.54 26.63 -4.94
C ASN A 40 -13.85 26.35 -4.17
N PRO A 41 -13.88 26.51 -2.83
CA PRO A 41 -15.09 26.27 -2.03
C PRO A 41 -16.23 27.26 -2.33
N ASN A 42 -15.93 28.38 -2.99
CA ASN A 42 -16.88 29.44 -3.30
C ASN A 42 -17.51 29.32 -4.71
N VAL A 43 -17.13 28.31 -5.49
CA VAL A 43 -17.63 28.10 -6.86
C VAL A 43 -18.47 26.83 -6.90
N TYR A 44 -19.62 26.87 -7.57
CA TYR A 44 -20.45 25.69 -7.78
C TYR A 44 -19.68 24.64 -8.58
N VAL A 45 -19.16 23.63 -7.89
CA VAL A 45 -18.49 22.49 -8.50
C VAL A 45 -19.56 21.62 -9.13
N GLY A 46 -19.77 21.73 -10.45
CA GLY A 46 -20.82 20.93 -11.08
C GLY A 46 -20.64 19.42 -10.88
N PHE A 47 -21.76 18.69 -10.88
CA PHE A 47 -21.89 17.30 -10.42
C PHE A 47 -20.72 16.37 -10.81
N TRP A 48 -20.35 16.33 -12.10
CA TRP A 48 -19.28 15.45 -12.59
C TRP A 48 -17.91 15.70 -11.96
N THR A 49 -17.56 16.97 -11.72
CA THR A 49 -16.29 17.34 -11.07
C THR A 49 -16.29 16.93 -9.61
N SER A 50 -17.42 17.09 -8.91
CA SER A 50 -17.58 16.67 -7.52
C SER A 50 -17.47 15.15 -7.38
N LEU A 51 -18.15 14.42 -8.26
CA LEU A 51 -18.09 12.95 -8.31
C LEU A 51 -16.66 12.47 -8.59
N ALA A 52 -16.00 13.01 -9.61
CA ALA A 52 -14.61 12.65 -9.95
C ALA A 52 -13.65 12.94 -8.79
N PHE A 53 -13.82 14.06 -8.09
CA PHE A 53 -13.02 14.40 -6.91
C PHE A 53 -13.23 13.41 -5.77
N GLN A 54 -14.48 13.10 -5.40
CA GLN A 54 -14.78 12.15 -4.32
C GLN A 54 -14.24 10.76 -4.62
N VAL A 55 -14.39 10.29 -5.86
CA VAL A 55 -13.85 9.01 -6.32
C VAL A 55 -12.33 9.00 -6.26
N HIS A 56 -11.68 10.06 -6.74
CA HIS A 56 -10.22 10.22 -6.66
C HIS A 56 -9.72 10.18 -5.21
N VAL A 57 -10.27 11.03 -4.35
CA VAL A 57 -9.88 11.09 -2.93
C VAL A 57 -10.14 9.76 -2.24
N GLY A 58 -11.28 9.11 -2.51
CA GLY A 58 -11.63 7.80 -1.98
C GLY A 58 -10.57 6.74 -2.32
N PHE A 59 -10.19 6.63 -3.60
CA PHE A 59 -9.16 5.66 -4.01
C PHE A 59 -7.77 5.99 -3.45
N GLN A 60 -7.37 7.26 -3.40
CA GLN A 60 -6.09 7.65 -2.80
C GLN A 60 -6.05 7.38 -1.30
N PHE A 61 -7.15 7.63 -0.59
CA PHE A 61 -7.25 7.35 0.84
C PHE A 61 -7.21 5.85 1.13
N LEU A 62 -7.95 5.05 0.36
CA LEU A 62 -7.88 3.59 0.45
C LEU A 62 -6.45 3.10 0.14
N SER A 63 -5.79 3.63 -0.91
CA SER A 63 -4.39 3.30 -1.22
C SER A 63 -3.47 3.53 -0.01
N VAL A 64 -3.59 4.69 0.65
CA VAL A 64 -2.81 4.99 1.86
C VAL A 64 -3.15 4.03 3.00
N ALA A 65 -4.42 3.71 3.22
CA ALA A 65 -4.83 2.76 4.26
C ALA A 65 -4.22 1.37 4.03
N PHE A 66 -4.23 0.87 2.79
CA PHE A 66 -3.54 -0.37 2.42
C PHE A 66 -2.02 -0.25 2.61
N GLY A 67 -1.40 0.88 2.27
CA GLY A 67 0.02 1.13 2.56
C GLY A 67 0.37 1.03 4.05
N ILE A 68 -0.49 1.56 4.93
CA ILE A 68 -0.33 1.45 6.39
C ILE A 68 -0.48 0.00 6.85
N VAL A 69 -1.49 -0.73 6.36
CA VAL A 69 -1.68 -2.15 6.69
C VAL A 69 -0.46 -2.97 6.26
N PHE A 70 0.08 -2.69 5.06
CA PHE A 70 1.29 -3.35 4.55
C PHE A 70 2.48 -3.10 5.49
N PHE A 71 2.67 -1.84 5.92
CA PHE A 71 3.72 -1.48 6.86
C PHE A 71 3.57 -2.19 8.21
N LEU A 72 2.36 -2.26 8.76
CA LEU A 72 2.09 -2.97 10.01
C LEU A 72 2.35 -4.48 9.89
N CYS A 73 1.87 -5.10 8.82
CA CYS A 73 2.12 -6.53 8.55
C CYS A 73 3.61 -6.83 8.41
N ARG A 74 4.37 -5.91 7.80
CA ARG A 74 5.83 -6.01 7.67
C ARG A 74 6.55 -5.92 9.01
N LEU A 75 6.18 -4.96 9.86
CA LEU A 75 6.73 -4.87 11.23
C LEU A 75 6.48 -6.17 12.00
N ARG A 76 5.24 -6.67 11.97
CA ARG A 76 4.90 -7.95 12.62
C ARG A 76 5.65 -9.14 12.05
N ASN A 77 5.83 -9.19 10.73
CA ASN A 77 6.60 -10.28 10.11
C ASN A 77 8.07 -10.24 10.53
N ASN A 78 8.67 -9.05 10.66
CA ASN A 78 10.04 -8.91 11.14
C ASN A 78 10.19 -9.38 12.59
N ASP A 79 9.22 -9.08 13.45
CA ASP A 79 9.18 -9.58 14.83
C ASP A 79 9.10 -11.11 14.88
N VAL A 80 8.25 -11.72 14.03
CA VAL A 80 8.13 -13.18 13.98
C VAL A 80 9.42 -13.83 13.44
N ILE A 81 10.05 -13.22 12.44
CA ILE A 81 11.33 -13.71 11.90
C ILE A 81 12.45 -13.65 12.95
N SER A 82 12.51 -12.59 13.75
CA SER A 82 13.51 -12.48 14.82
C SER A 82 13.28 -13.55 15.91
N LEU A 83 12.02 -13.82 16.26
CA LEU A 83 11.65 -14.90 17.17
C LEU A 83 12.03 -16.29 16.62
N ILE A 84 11.84 -16.52 15.32
CA ILE A 84 12.28 -17.77 14.66
C ILE A 84 13.81 -17.92 14.76
N ASP A 85 14.57 -16.86 14.51
CA ASP A 85 16.04 -16.93 14.58
C ASP A 85 16.51 -17.20 16.02
N GLN A 86 15.89 -16.56 17.01
CA GLN A 86 16.14 -16.83 18.43
C GLN A 86 15.79 -18.28 18.81
N ALA A 87 14.61 -18.76 18.40
CA ALA A 87 14.15 -20.12 18.66
C ALA A 87 15.11 -21.18 18.10
N ARG A 88 15.67 -20.94 16.91
CA ARG A 88 16.68 -21.82 16.30
C ARG A 88 17.99 -21.83 17.07
N ARG A 89 18.41 -20.69 17.65
CA ARG A 89 19.62 -20.61 18.47
C ARG A 89 19.45 -21.29 19.82
N GLU A 90 18.26 -21.20 20.41
CA GLU A 90 17.92 -21.77 21.71
C GLU A 90 17.55 -23.27 21.64
N GLY A 91 17.43 -23.84 20.44
CA GLY A 91 17.11 -25.26 20.26
C GLY A 91 15.66 -25.60 20.66
N LEU A 92 14.72 -24.67 20.45
CA LEU A 92 13.30 -24.89 20.76
C LEU A 92 12.70 -26.09 20.00
N PRO A 93 11.63 -26.70 20.55
CA PRO A 93 10.95 -27.84 19.91
C PRO A 93 10.45 -27.49 18.49
N ALA A 94 10.53 -28.47 17.59
CA ALA A 94 10.11 -28.30 16.18
C ALA A 94 8.65 -27.82 16.03
N ALA A 95 7.75 -28.21 16.93
CA ALA A 95 6.34 -27.81 16.90
C ALA A 95 6.14 -26.30 17.12
N ASP A 96 6.94 -25.68 17.98
CA ASP A 96 6.87 -24.24 18.23
C ASP A 96 7.46 -23.45 17.06
N LEU A 97 8.52 -23.99 16.44
CA LEU A 97 9.11 -23.44 15.22
C LEU A 97 8.11 -23.44 14.04
N ASP A 98 7.43 -24.57 13.81
CA ASP A 98 6.44 -24.72 12.73
C ASP A 98 5.28 -23.73 12.87
N ARG A 99 4.86 -23.45 14.11
CA ARG A 99 3.82 -22.46 14.40
C ARG A 99 4.26 -21.05 14.01
N LEU A 100 5.48 -20.66 14.36
CA LEU A 100 6.04 -19.34 14.01
C LEU A 100 6.24 -19.22 12.49
N GLU A 101 6.73 -20.25 11.83
CA GLU A 101 6.88 -20.27 10.37
C GLU A 101 5.53 -20.13 9.66
N THR A 102 4.49 -20.80 10.15
CA THR A 102 3.13 -20.67 9.62
C THR A 102 2.60 -19.24 9.79
N GLN A 103 2.86 -18.60 10.92
CA GLN A 103 2.49 -17.20 11.13
C GLN A 103 3.24 -16.26 10.18
N SER A 104 4.54 -16.44 9.99
CA SER A 104 5.34 -15.64 9.05
C SER A 104 4.82 -15.76 7.61
N ARG A 105 4.46 -16.97 7.17
CA ARG A 105 3.84 -17.19 5.85
C ARG A 105 2.54 -16.41 5.69
N ARG A 106 1.66 -16.47 6.69
CA ARG A 106 0.39 -15.71 6.68
C ARG A 106 0.63 -14.20 6.58
N PHE A 107 1.57 -13.65 7.35
CA PHE A 107 1.89 -12.22 7.25
C PHE A 107 2.50 -11.84 5.91
N SER A 108 3.32 -12.71 5.32
CA SER A 108 3.87 -12.53 3.97
C SER A 108 2.76 -12.49 2.92
N ASP A 109 1.81 -13.42 2.98
CA ASP A 109 0.68 -13.47 2.04
C ASP A 109 -0.20 -12.23 2.16
N ILE A 110 -0.58 -11.85 3.38
CA ILE A 110 -1.36 -10.64 3.64
C ILE A 110 -0.62 -9.41 3.13
N SER A 111 0.68 -9.28 3.41
CA SER A 111 1.49 -8.15 2.92
C SER A 111 1.49 -8.09 1.40
N ARG A 112 1.59 -9.25 0.73
CA ARG A 112 1.57 -9.35 -0.74
C ARG A 112 0.23 -8.90 -1.33
N TYR A 113 -0.89 -9.36 -0.80
CA TYR A 113 -2.21 -8.89 -1.25
C TYR A 113 -2.41 -7.40 -1.00
N THR A 114 -1.92 -6.92 0.15
CA THR A 114 -2.07 -5.53 0.56
C THR A 114 -1.29 -4.59 -0.36
N ILE A 115 -0.06 -4.94 -0.75
CA ILE A 115 0.73 -4.11 -1.68
C ILE A 115 0.14 -4.10 -3.09
N TYR A 116 -0.35 -5.23 -3.60
CA TYR A 116 -1.01 -5.25 -4.91
C TYR A 116 -2.32 -4.46 -4.90
N ALA A 117 -3.09 -4.54 -3.81
CA ALA A 117 -4.29 -3.71 -3.63
C ALA A 117 -3.92 -2.23 -3.58
N GLN A 118 -2.87 -1.83 -2.85
CA GLN A 118 -2.38 -0.46 -2.82
C GLN A 118 -2.02 0.02 -4.23
N ILE A 119 -1.23 -0.76 -4.99
CA ILE A 119 -0.82 -0.40 -6.35
C ILE A 119 -2.05 -0.24 -7.27
N LEU A 120 -2.98 -1.19 -7.23
CA LEU A 120 -4.20 -1.13 -8.03
C LEU A 120 -5.03 0.11 -7.70
N LEU A 121 -5.24 0.39 -6.41
CA LEU A 121 -5.95 1.58 -5.95
C LEU A 121 -5.25 2.87 -6.38
N LEU A 122 -3.92 2.90 -6.34
CA LEU A 122 -3.13 4.04 -6.80
C LEU A 122 -3.29 4.26 -8.32
N CYS A 123 -3.29 3.18 -9.13
CA CYS A 123 -3.54 3.26 -10.56
C CYS A 123 -4.95 3.79 -10.86
N VAL A 124 -5.99 3.27 -10.20
CA VAL A 124 -7.37 3.75 -10.37
C VAL A 124 -7.50 5.20 -9.87
N GLY A 125 -6.84 5.53 -8.76
CA GLY A 125 -6.73 6.89 -8.24
C GLY A 125 -6.05 7.86 -9.21
N ALA A 126 -5.06 7.41 -9.98
CA ALA A 126 -4.39 8.21 -11.01
C ALA A 126 -5.28 8.42 -12.23
N VAL A 127 -6.01 7.39 -12.68
CA VAL A 127 -6.97 7.53 -13.80
C VAL A 127 -8.09 8.52 -13.44
N SER A 128 -8.65 8.41 -12.23
CA SER A 128 -9.66 9.35 -11.73
C SER A 128 -9.11 10.77 -11.56
N PHE A 129 -7.83 10.92 -11.18
CA PHE A 129 -7.15 12.22 -11.15
C PHE A 129 -7.06 12.85 -12.56
N LEU A 130 -6.63 12.09 -13.56
CA LEU A 130 -6.57 12.55 -14.95
C LEU A 130 -7.95 12.96 -15.46
N TRP A 131 -8.99 12.21 -15.11
CA TRP A 131 -10.36 12.57 -15.43
C TRP A 131 -10.79 13.89 -14.76
N LEU A 132 -10.44 14.09 -13.48
CA LEU A 132 -10.69 15.35 -12.77
C LEU A 132 -9.96 16.53 -13.45
N MET A 133 -8.69 16.34 -13.84
CA MET A 133 -7.92 17.36 -14.56
C MET A 133 -8.55 17.70 -15.89
N LEU A 134 -8.98 16.69 -16.67
CA LEU A 134 -9.66 16.90 -17.94
C LEU A 134 -10.91 17.75 -17.76
N LEU A 135 -11.75 17.44 -16.76
CA LEU A 135 -12.96 18.22 -16.47
C LEU A 135 -12.64 19.65 -16.02
N HIS A 136 -11.60 19.83 -15.21
CA HIS A 136 -11.16 21.13 -14.73
C HIS A 136 -10.65 22.01 -15.89
N PHE A 137 -9.73 21.50 -16.70
CA PHE A 137 -9.16 22.24 -17.83
C PHE A 137 -10.18 22.46 -18.96
N HIS A 138 -11.08 21.51 -19.21
CA HIS A 138 -12.14 21.70 -20.20
C HIS A 138 -13.06 22.87 -19.83
N ARG A 139 -13.46 22.99 -18.54
CA ARG A 139 -14.21 24.16 -18.07
C ARG A 139 -13.41 25.46 -18.12
N ALA A 140 -12.11 25.39 -17.86
CA ALA A 140 -11.26 26.58 -17.94
C ALA A 140 -11.08 27.08 -19.38
N LEU A 141 -11.07 26.18 -20.37
CA LEU A 141 -10.89 26.50 -21.79
C LEU A 141 -12.21 26.82 -22.51
N TYR A 142 -13.33 26.23 -22.07
CA TYR A 142 -14.66 26.42 -22.65
C TYR A 142 -15.69 26.68 -21.53
N PRO A 143 -15.77 27.91 -21.02
CA PRO A 143 -16.65 28.28 -19.91
C PRO A 143 -18.14 28.24 -20.26
#